data_AF-A0A0C2Z097-F1
#
_entry.id   AF-A0A0C2Z097-F1
#
_cell.length_a   1.000
_cell.length_b   1.000
_cell.length_c   1.000
_cell.angle_alpha   90.00
_cell.angle_beta   90.00
_cell.angle_gamma   90.00
#
_symmetry.space_group_name_H-M   'P 1'
#
loop_
_entity.id
_entity.type
_entity.pdbx_description
1 polymer ?
#
loop_
_entity_poly.entity_id
_entity_poly.type
_entity_poly.pdbx_seq_one_letter_code
_entity_poly.pdbx_strand_id
1 'polypeptide(L)'
;MSSGATSSTAVEGINEAAGKERTDGWIWSFKAQPQMSDKELEEWIDEGDRVQWFRAEAEMQRWQEEWEIKQADFLRCICMFSTMSDVWQALGKDNIKGKAAYAKKKSAMFKAMENEARSKLSKAGHGNLPDLLVPGNRKILADYVEEERLKYVIPELM
;
A
#
# COMPACT_ATOMS: atom_id res chain seq x y z
N MET A 1 36.17 19.14 73.49
CA MET A 1 37.19 18.27 72.85
C MET A 1 36.38 17.26 72.04
N SER A 2 36.04 17.48 70.77
CA SER A 2 36.81 17.90 69.59
C SER A 2 37.51 16.74 68.88
N SER A 3 37.33 16.71 67.55
CA SER A 3 38.11 15.98 66.54
C SER A 3 37.90 14.45 66.50
N GLY A 4 37.74 13.80 65.34
CA GLY A 4 37.68 14.23 63.93
C GLY A 4 37.32 13.00 63.07
N ALA A 5 36.59 13.09 61.94
CA ALA A 5 37.09 13.51 60.62
C ALA A 5 38.25 12.61 60.10
N THR A 6 38.40 12.17 58.86
CA THR A 6 37.67 12.30 57.55
C THR A 6 38.36 11.30 56.58
N SER A 7 37.89 10.88 55.40
CA SER A 7 36.67 11.06 54.58
C SER A 7 36.72 9.99 53.44
N SER A 8 35.75 9.97 52.51
CA SER A 8 35.94 9.81 51.03
C SER A 8 34.79 9.02 50.38
N THR A 9 34.15 9.43 49.27
CA THR A 9 34.11 10.72 48.53
C THR A 9 32.79 10.74 47.75
N ALA A 10 32.12 11.89 47.68
CA ALA A 10 31.00 12.09 46.77
C ALA A 10 31.52 12.42 45.36
N VAL A 11 30.88 11.86 44.32
CA VAL A 11 30.94 12.41 42.96
C VAL A 11 29.52 12.67 42.52
N GLU A 12 29.19 13.95 42.34
CA GLU A 12 27.92 14.39 41.77
C GLU A 12 27.84 14.00 40.29
N GLY A 13 26.65 13.62 39.84
CA GLY A 13 26.39 13.20 38.46
C GLY A 13 24.99 13.66 38.03
N ILE A 14 24.85 14.96 37.80
CA ILE A 14 23.60 15.61 37.43
C ILE A 14 23.15 15.11 36.04
N ASN A 15 21.90 14.65 35.93
CA ASN A 15 21.00 15.21 34.93
C ASN A 15 19.53 14.94 35.25
N GLU A 16 18.82 16.04 35.50
CA GLU A 16 17.37 16.07 35.46
C GLU A 16 16.89 15.64 34.07
N ALA A 17 16.15 14.53 34.05
CA ALA A 17 14.98 14.44 33.21
C ALA A 17 13.81 14.02 34.11
N ALA A 18 13.44 14.91 35.04
CA ALA A 18 12.08 14.94 35.56
C ALA A 18 11.17 15.27 34.37
N GLY A 19 10.91 14.25 33.55
CA GLY A 19 10.03 14.34 32.41
C GLY A 19 8.67 14.73 32.94
N LYS A 20 8.32 16.01 32.80
CA LYS A 20 6.96 16.48 33.00
C LYS A 20 6.07 15.47 32.31
N GLU A 21 5.14 14.87 33.05
CA GLU A 21 3.97 14.26 32.42
C GLU A 21 3.51 15.26 31.37
N ARG A 22 3.46 14.83 30.11
CA ARG A 22 3.04 15.72 29.04
C ARG A 22 1.58 15.99 29.33
N THR A 23 1.32 17.10 30.02
CA THR A 23 -0.02 17.64 30.19
C THR A 23 -0.52 17.87 28.79
N ASP A 24 -1.36 16.96 28.32
CA ASP A 24 -1.92 17.03 26.99
C ASP A 24 -2.46 18.43 26.78
N GLY A 25 -2.02 19.07 25.70
CA GLY A 25 -2.27 20.49 25.47
C GLY A 25 -3.77 20.76 25.52
N TRP A 26 -4.19 22.00 25.79
CA TRP A 26 -5.60 22.30 26.10
C TRP A 26 -6.64 21.82 25.06
N ILE A 27 -6.21 21.57 23.82
CA ILE A 27 -6.97 20.97 22.71
C ILE A 27 -7.25 19.47 22.93
N TRP A 28 -6.31 18.76 23.55
CA TRP A 28 -6.32 17.33 23.84
C TRP A 28 -6.75 17.01 25.29
N SER A 29 -6.77 18.00 26.18
CA SER A 29 -7.29 17.82 27.53
C SER A 29 -8.81 17.63 27.49
N PHE A 30 -9.24 16.37 27.36
CA PHE A 30 -10.64 15.93 27.45
C PHE A 30 -11.22 16.18 28.84
N LYS A 31 -11.56 17.44 29.10
CA LYS A 31 -12.54 17.77 30.13
C LYS A 31 -13.90 17.60 29.48
N ALA A 32 -14.61 16.54 29.88
CA ALA A 32 -16.05 16.48 29.70
C ALA A 32 -16.64 17.85 30.06
N GLN A 33 -17.45 18.43 29.18
CA GLN A 33 -18.01 19.75 29.46
C GLN A 33 -18.73 19.70 30.81
N PRO A 34 -18.62 20.71 31.69
CA PRO A 34 -19.11 20.68 33.07
C PRO A 34 -20.66 20.68 33.20
N GLN A 35 -21.36 20.26 32.15
CA GLN A 35 -22.80 20.14 32.00
C GLN A 35 -23.21 18.83 31.28
N MET A 36 -22.30 18.05 30.69
CA MET A 36 -22.64 16.75 30.11
C MET A 36 -22.73 15.69 31.21
N SER A 37 -23.83 14.93 31.20
CA SER A 37 -24.00 13.71 31.96
C SER A 37 -23.14 12.58 31.39
N ASP A 38 -22.85 11.55 32.19
CA ASP A 38 -22.09 10.38 31.76
C ASP A 38 -22.70 9.72 30.50
N LYS A 39 -24.03 9.75 30.37
CA LYS A 39 -24.76 9.24 29.20
C LYS A 39 -24.52 10.06 27.94
N GLU A 40 -24.48 11.39 28.04
CA GLU A 40 -24.17 12.28 26.92
C GLU A 40 -22.68 12.17 26.53
N LEU A 41 -21.80 11.90 27.49
CA LEU A 41 -20.38 11.61 27.24
C LEU A 41 -20.20 10.26 26.50
N GLU A 42 -20.91 9.21 26.93
CA GLU A 42 -20.93 7.89 26.27
C GLU A 42 -21.46 8.02 24.82
N GLU A 43 -22.62 8.68 24.62
CA GLU A 43 -23.20 8.94 23.30
C GLU A 43 -22.27 9.76 22.39
N TRP A 44 -21.49 10.68 22.96
CA TRP A 44 -20.50 11.48 22.25
C TRP A 44 -19.24 10.67 21.86
N ILE A 45 -18.78 9.76 22.72
CA ILE A 45 -17.68 8.83 22.42
C ILE A 45 -18.11 7.84 21.33
N ASP A 46 -19.29 7.23 21.46
CA ASP A 46 -19.90 6.34 20.47
C ASP A 46 -20.00 6.99 19.08
N GLU A 47 -20.38 8.28 19.02
CA GLU A 47 -20.43 9.01 17.76
C GLU A 47 -19.02 9.31 17.21
N GLY A 48 -18.06 9.60 18.09
CA GLY A 48 -16.65 9.73 17.73
C GLY A 48 -16.09 8.45 17.10
N ASP A 49 -16.39 7.30 17.69
CA ASP A 49 -15.95 5.98 17.21
C ASP A 49 -16.68 5.56 15.93
N ARG A 50 -17.99 5.85 15.79
CA ARG A 50 -18.71 5.71 14.51
C ARG A 50 -18.06 6.54 13.39
N VAL A 51 -17.73 7.81 13.66
CA VAL A 51 -17.07 8.68 12.67
C VAL A 51 -15.67 8.19 12.33
N GLN A 52 -14.91 7.65 13.29
CA GLN A 52 -13.63 7.01 13.01
C GLN A 52 -13.78 5.74 12.17
N TRP A 53 -14.78 4.90 12.45
CA TRP A 53 -15.08 3.70 11.69
C TRP A 53 -15.39 4.01 10.23
N PHE A 54 -16.31 4.95 9.95
CA PHE A 54 -16.62 5.37 8.58
C PHE A 54 -15.42 5.97 7.84
N ARG A 55 -14.52 6.67 8.55
CA ARG A 55 -13.27 7.19 7.95
C ARG A 55 -12.30 6.07 7.60
N ALA A 56 -12.13 5.09 8.48
CA ALA A 56 -11.27 3.92 8.26
C ALA A 56 -11.81 3.05 7.13
N GLU A 57 -13.13 2.83 7.07
CA GLU A 57 -13.81 2.12 5.98
C GLU A 57 -13.62 2.85 4.64
N ALA A 58 -13.89 4.16 4.59
CA ALA A 58 -13.72 4.97 3.37
C ALA A 58 -12.25 5.15 2.96
N GLU A 59 -11.29 4.98 3.87
CA GLU A 59 -9.87 4.90 3.54
C GLU A 59 -9.50 3.51 2.99
N MET A 60 -9.95 2.42 3.63
CA MET A 60 -9.77 1.05 3.14
C MET A 60 -10.31 0.89 1.71
N GLN A 61 -11.53 1.35 1.43
CA GLN A 61 -12.13 1.30 0.10
C GLN A 61 -11.29 2.05 -0.95
N ARG A 62 -10.76 3.23 -0.62
CA ARG A 62 -9.87 3.99 -1.53
C ARG A 62 -8.53 3.30 -1.76
N TRP A 63 -7.92 2.72 -0.72
CA TRP A 63 -6.69 1.92 -0.87
C TRP A 63 -6.89 0.71 -1.77
N GLN A 64 -8.07 0.09 -1.69
CA GLN A 64 -8.47 -1.05 -2.51
C GLN A 64 -8.66 -0.65 -3.99
N GLU A 65 -9.38 0.45 -4.27
CA GLU A 65 -9.49 1.03 -5.63
C GLU A 65 -8.11 1.35 -6.23
N GLU A 66 -7.25 2.03 -5.47
CA GLU A 66 -5.89 2.39 -5.87
C GLU A 66 -5.00 1.17 -6.14
N TRP A 67 -5.25 0.05 -5.48
CA TRP A 67 -4.53 -1.22 -5.70
C TRP A 67 -5.02 -1.92 -6.97
N GLU A 68 -6.33 -1.98 -7.19
CA GLU A 68 -6.97 -2.55 -8.39
C GLU A 68 -6.56 -1.79 -9.66
N ILE A 69 -6.52 -0.45 -9.61
CA ILE A 69 -6.02 0.39 -10.71
C ILE A 69 -4.56 0.02 -11.06
N LYS A 70 -3.70 -0.16 -10.05
CA LYS A 70 -2.30 -0.55 -10.28
C LYS A 70 -2.19 -1.94 -10.90
N GLN A 71 -3.01 -2.91 -10.49
CA GLN A 71 -3.06 -4.22 -11.15
C GLN A 71 -3.45 -4.09 -12.64
N ALA A 72 -4.48 -3.29 -12.93
CA ALA A 72 -4.98 -3.07 -14.29
C ALA A 72 -3.92 -2.42 -15.20
N ASP A 73 -3.21 -1.40 -14.70
CA ASP A 73 -2.14 -0.74 -15.44
C ASP A 73 -0.94 -1.66 -15.72
N PHE A 74 -0.57 -2.54 -14.77
CA PHE A 74 0.47 -3.55 -15.00
C PHE A 74 0.09 -4.53 -16.11
N LEU A 75 -1.15 -5.03 -16.09
CA LEU A 75 -1.65 -5.94 -17.14
C LEU A 75 -1.73 -5.24 -18.51
N ARG A 76 -2.22 -4.00 -18.53
CA ARG A 76 -2.25 -3.17 -19.75
C ARG A 76 -0.85 -2.93 -20.32
N CYS A 77 0.14 -2.71 -19.45
CA CYS A 77 1.55 -2.55 -19.81
C CYS A 77 2.12 -3.82 -20.47
N ILE A 78 1.85 -5.01 -19.88
CA ILE A 78 2.24 -6.30 -20.46
C ILE A 78 1.59 -6.52 -21.84
N CYS A 79 0.29 -6.25 -21.98
CA CYS A 79 -0.42 -6.32 -23.26
C CYS A 79 0.16 -5.38 -24.32
N MET A 80 0.49 -4.14 -23.93
CA MET A 80 1.13 -3.15 -24.82
C MET A 80 2.48 -3.65 -25.31
N PHE A 81 3.32 -4.20 -24.42
CA PHE A 81 4.62 -4.76 -24.82
C PHE A 81 4.50 -5.98 -25.73
N SER A 82 3.56 -6.91 -25.47
CA SER A 82 3.30 -8.04 -26.39
C SER A 82 2.86 -7.53 -27.76
N THR A 83 1.84 -6.67 -27.80
CA THR A 83 1.29 -6.11 -29.05
C THR A 83 2.36 -5.39 -29.87
N MET A 84 3.20 -4.57 -29.22
CA MET A 84 4.31 -3.90 -29.89
C MET A 84 5.38 -4.89 -30.36
N SER A 85 5.68 -5.93 -29.59
CA SER A 85 6.59 -7.01 -30.01
C SER A 85 6.11 -7.66 -31.30
N ASP A 86 4.82 -7.99 -31.40
CA ASP A 86 4.20 -8.65 -32.55
C ASP A 86 4.12 -7.73 -33.78
N VAL A 87 3.75 -6.46 -33.60
CA VAL A 87 3.76 -5.44 -34.66
C VAL A 87 5.17 -5.25 -35.23
N TRP A 88 6.18 -5.11 -34.38
CA TRP A 88 7.57 -5.02 -34.83
C TRP A 88 8.08 -6.33 -35.46
N GLN A 89 7.58 -7.50 -35.03
CA GLN A 89 7.91 -8.78 -35.65
C GLN A 89 7.32 -8.88 -37.06
N ALA A 90 6.09 -8.41 -37.27
CA ALA A 90 5.44 -8.34 -38.57
C ALA A 90 6.19 -7.38 -39.52
N LEU A 91 6.55 -6.19 -39.05
CA LEU A 91 7.40 -5.24 -39.80
C LEU A 91 8.80 -5.81 -40.09
N GLY A 92 9.30 -6.71 -39.25
CA GLY A 92 10.54 -7.47 -39.45
C GLY A 92 10.53 -8.46 -40.63
N LYS A 93 9.40 -8.62 -41.33
CA LYS A 93 9.24 -9.44 -42.53
C LYS A 93 9.42 -8.65 -43.84
N ASP A 94 9.69 -7.34 -43.77
CA ASP A 94 9.99 -6.49 -44.94
C ASP A 94 11.26 -6.95 -45.69
N ASN A 95 11.29 -6.77 -47.00
CA ASN A 95 12.40 -7.15 -47.89
C ASN A 95 13.64 -6.26 -47.71
N ILE A 96 13.48 -5.05 -47.15
CA ILE A 96 14.59 -4.11 -46.94
C ILE A 96 15.40 -4.54 -45.71
N LYS A 97 16.50 -5.25 -45.93
CA LYS A 97 17.37 -5.85 -44.89
C LYS A 97 17.64 -4.95 -43.68
N GLY A 98 17.96 -3.67 -43.89
CA GLY A 98 18.21 -2.71 -42.80
C GLY A 98 16.98 -2.41 -41.94
N LYS A 99 15.81 -2.20 -42.56
CA LYS A 99 14.54 -2.01 -41.84
C LYS A 99 14.14 -3.28 -41.09
N ALA A 100 14.26 -4.44 -41.74
CA ALA A 100 13.96 -5.74 -41.14
C ALA A 100 14.83 -6.03 -39.91
N ALA A 101 16.13 -5.72 -39.96
CA ALA A 101 17.04 -5.88 -38.83
C ALA A 101 16.67 -4.95 -37.65
N TYR A 102 16.35 -3.68 -37.92
CA TYR A 102 15.91 -2.73 -36.88
C TYR A 102 14.56 -3.13 -36.26
N ALA A 103 13.60 -3.55 -37.08
CA ALA A 103 12.30 -4.02 -36.62
C ALA A 103 12.42 -5.29 -35.74
N LYS A 104 13.25 -6.26 -36.14
CA LYS A 104 13.56 -7.43 -35.30
C LYS A 104 14.22 -7.05 -33.97
N LYS A 105 15.15 -6.08 -33.96
CA LYS A 105 15.74 -5.53 -32.71
C LYS A 105 14.66 -4.91 -31.81
N LYS A 106 13.71 -4.17 -32.37
CA LYS A 106 12.60 -3.58 -31.60
C LYS A 106 11.61 -4.64 -31.08
N SER A 107 11.26 -5.63 -31.89
CA SER A 107 10.45 -6.77 -31.45
C SER A 107 11.07 -7.47 -30.24
N ALA A 108 12.36 -7.83 -30.32
CA ALA A 108 13.09 -8.44 -29.21
C ALA A 108 13.17 -7.54 -27.96
N MET A 109 13.35 -6.22 -28.13
CA MET A 109 13.33 -5.24 -27.03
C MET A 109 11.97 -5.24 -26.32
N PHE A 110 10.86 -5.18 -27.07
CA PHE A 110 9.52 -5.21 -26.48
C PHE A 110 9.22 -6.55 -25.79
N LYS A 111 9.66 -7.68 -26.36
CA LYS A 111 9.53 -8.99 -25.70
C LYS A 111 10.32 -9.10 -24.40
N ALA A 112 11.51 -8.48 -24.33
CA ALA A 112 12.29 -8.41 -23.10
C ALA A 112 11.56 -7.59 -22.01
N MET A 113 10.98 -6.44 -22.38
CA MET A 113 10.21 -5.61 -21.44
C MET A 113 8.92 -6.30 -20.96
N GLU A 114 8.24 -7.06 -21.84
CA GLU A 114 7.10 -7.91 -21.44
C GLU A 114 7.51 -8.95 -20.39
N ASN A 115 8.60 -9.67 -20.63
CA ASN A 115 9.11 -10.69 -19.71
C ASN A 115 9.54 -10.06 -18.37
N GLU A 116 10.17 -8.89 -18.39
CA GLU A 116 10.55 -8.15 -17.18
C GLU A 116 9.30 -7.69 -16.39
N ALA A 117 8.28 -7.18 -17.07
CA ALA A 117 7.02 -6.78 -16.44
C ALA A 117 6.28 -7.97 -15.81
N ARG A 118 6.18 -9.11 -16.51
CA ARG A 118 5.65 -10.38 -15.97
C ARG A 118 6.46 -10.85 -14.76
N SER A 119 7.80 -10.77 -14.81
CA SER A 119 8.68 -11.11 -13.70
C SER A 119 8.46 -10.23 -12.46
N LYS A 120 8.28 -8.92 -12.64
CA LYS A 120 7.97 -7.98 -11.55
C LYS A 120 6.60 -8.26 -10.94
N LEU A 121 5.57 -8.48 -11.77
CA LEU A 121 4.21 -8.78 -11.31
C LEU A 121 4.16 -10.11 -10.52
N SER A 122 4.84 -11.15 -11.01
CA SER A 122 4.99 -12.43 -10.31
C SER A 122 5.71 -12.29 -8.96
N LYS A 123 6.82 -11.53 -8.91
CA LYS A 123 7.56 -11.24 -7.66
C LYS A 123 6.75 -10.45 -6.64
N ALA A 124 5.77 -9.66 -7.08
CA ALA A 124 4.84 -8.94 -6.22
C ALA A 124 3.70 -9.84 -5.66
N GLY A 125 3.72 -11.15 -5.94
CA GLY A 125 2.71 -12.11 -5.49
C GLY A 125 1.58 -12.36 -6.50
N HIS A 126 1.47 -11.52 -7.54
CA HIS A 126 0.41 -11.59 -8.54
C HIS A 126 0.74 -12.55 -9.71
N GLY A 127 1.33 -13.71 -9.41
CA GLY A 127 1.77 -14.68 -10.42
C GLY A 127 0.65 -15.24 -11.31
N ASN A 128 -0.60 -15.18 -10.84
CA ASN A 128 -1.78 -15.72 -11.52
C ASN A 128 -2.46 -14.69 -12.46
N LEU A 129 -2.27 -13.39 -12.24
CA LEU A 129 -2.86 -12.34 -13.10
C LEU A 129 -2.39 -12.41 -14.56
N PRO A 130 -1.13 -12.77 -14.90
CA PRO A 130 -0.69 -13.01 -16.27
C PRO A 130 -1.53 -14.01 -17.08
N ASP A 131 -2.27 -14.92 -16.43
CA ASP A 131 -3.13 -15.91 -17.09
C ASP A 131 -4.45 -15.30 -17.61
N LEU A 132 -4.84 -14.11 -17.11
CA LEU A 132 -5.90 -13.28 -17.71
C LEU A 132 -5.58 -12.88 -19.16
N LEU A 133 -4.29 -12.84 -19.52
CA LEU A 133 -3.84 -12.38 -20.83
C LEU A 133 -3.83 -13.50 -21.88
N VAL A 134 -4.24 -14.72 -21.52
CA VAL A 134 -4.32 -15.87 -22.42
C VAL A 134 -5.60 -15.79 -23.26
N PRO A 135 -5.51 -15.74 -24.61
CA PRO A 135 -6.70 -15.71 -25.46
C PRO A 135 -7.61 -16.93 -25.21
N GLY A 136 -8.89 -16.67 -24.91
CA GLY A 136 -9.87 -17.70 -24.60
C GLY A 136 -10.12 -17.90 -23.10
N ASN A 137 -9.36 -17.26 -22.21
CA ASN A 137 -9.77 -17.13 -20.82
C ASN A 137 -11.07 -16.29 -20.75
N ARG A 138 -12.12 -16.83 -20.13
CA ARG A 138 -13.44 -16.17 -20.07
C ARG A 138 -13.57 -15.16 -18.93
N LYS A 139 -12.61 -15.18 -18.00
CA LYS A 139 -12.56 -14.24 -16.88
C LYS A 139 -11.88 -12.93 -17.30
N ILE A 140 -12.50 -11.80 -16.97
CA ILE A 140 -11.91 -10.47 -17.04
C ILE A 140 -11.23 -10.13 -15.70
N LEU A 141 -10.44 -9.04 -15.67
CA LEU A 141 -9.78 -8.60 -14.44
C LEU A 141 -10.78 -8.38 -13.29
N ALA A 142 -11.97 -7.85 -13.58
CA ALA A 142 -13.02 -7.66 -12.57
C ALA A 142 -13.42 -8.96 -11.87
N ASP A 143 -13.47 -10.09 -12.57
CA ASP A 143 -13.83 -11.39 -11.98
C ASP A 143 -12.76 -11.86 -10.98
N TYR A 144 -11.48 -11.60 -11.28
CA TYR A 144 -10.37 -11.89 -10.35
C TYR A 144 -10.29 -10.91 -9.20
N VAL A 145 -10.60 -9.63 -9.43
CA VAL A 145 -10.70 -8.62 -8.38
C VAL A 145 -11.79 -9.01 -7.39
N GLU A 146 -12.97 -9.44 -7.83
CA GLU A 146 -14.02 -9.94 -6.93
C GLU A 146 -13.60 -11.24 -6.19
N GLU A 147 -12.88 -12.16 -6.84
CA GLU A 147 -12.30 -13.33 -6.16
C GLU A 147 -11.23 -12.96 -5.11
N GLU A 148 -10.41 -11.94 -5.35
CA GLU A 148 -9.46 -11.42 -4.36
C GLU A 148 -10.16 -10.63 -3.24
N ARG A 149 -11.21 -9.85 -3.53
CA ARG A 149 -12.03 -9.14 -2.55
C ARG A 149 -12.66 -10.11 -1.54
N LEU A 150 -13.29 -11.17 -2.03
CA LEU A 150 -13.92 -12.20 -1.20
C LEU A 150 -12.95 -12.88 -0.21
N LYS A 151 -11.64 -12.89 -0.50
CA LYS A 151 -10.60 -13.47 0.35
C LYS A 151 -10.34 -12.67 1.64
N TYR A 152 -10.66 -11.38 1.65
CA TYR A 152 -10.36 -10.47 2.75
C TYR A 152 -11.62 -9.95 3.49
N VAL A 153 -12.79 -10.50 3.17
CA VAL A 153 -14.04 -10.23 3.91
C VAL A 153 -13.90 -10.77 5.34
N ILE A 154 -13.92 -9.87 6.33
CA ILE A 154 -13.86 -10.21 7.75
C ILE A 154 -15.26 -10.69 8.18
N PRO A 155 -15.45 -11.96 8.58
CA PRO A 155 -16.80 -12.50 8.87
C PRO A 155 -17.46 -11.92 10.13
N GLU A 156 -16.67 -11.30 11.03
CA GLU A 156 -17.14 -10.77 12.33
C GLU A 156 -17.71 -9.34 12.24
N LEU A 157 -17.78 -8.76 11.03
CA LEU A 157 -18.29 -7.39 10.76
C LEU A 157 -19.51 -7.36 9.83
N MET A 158 -20.21 -8.50 9.68
CA MET A 158 -21.46 -8.67 8.91
C MET A 158 -22.62 -9.11 9.80
#